data_AF-A0A957N1U9-F1
#
_entry.id   AF-A0A957N1U9-F1
#
_cell.length_a   1.000
_cell.length_b   1.000
_cell.length_c   1.000
_cell.angle_alpha   90.00
_cell.angle_beta   90.00
_cell.angle_gamma   90.00
#
_symmetry.space_group_name_H-M   'P 1'
#
loop_
_entity.id
_entity.type
_entity.pdbx_description
1 polymer ?
#
loop_
_entity_poly.entity_id
_entity_poly.type
_entity_poly.pdbx_seq_one_letter_code
_entity_poly.pdbx_strand_id
1 'polypeptide(L)'
;MTAAGTEHERWFDQRRSRQPVASRLLSAAVTSPRFTRTLLATPALALELGYADGPINCTVDERRAIAAVRADSLQEFALALAAVLPSA
;
A
#
# COMPACT_ATOMS: atom_id res chain seq x y z
N MET A 1 -3.21 29.72 -23.14
CA MET A 1 -3.12 28.25 -23.26
C MET A 1 -1.96 27.81 -22.38
N THR A 2 -2.26 27.45 -21.13
CA THR A 2 -1.31 27.35 -20.01
C THR A 2 -0.71 25.93 -19.91
N ALA A 3 0.57 25.81 -20.23
CA ALA A 3 1.37 24.58 -20.13
C ALA A 3 2.20 24.56 -18.83
N ALA A 4 1.58 24.72 -17.67
CA ALA A 4 2.28 24.80 -16.38
C ALA A 4 1.74 23.84 -15.29
N GLY A 5 0.97 22.82 -15.69
CA GLY A 5 0.34 21.88 -14.74
C GLY A 5 1.03 20.53 -14.56
N THR A 6 1.93 20.10 -15.46
CA THR A 6 2.20 18.68 -15.66
C THR A 6 3.52 18.15 -15.10
N GLU A 7 4.39 18.99 -14.54
CA GLU A 7 5.71 18.59 -14.05
C GLU A 7 5.75 18.27 -12.55
N HIS A 8 4.98 19.02 -11.74
CA HIS A 8 4.89 18.80 -10.30
C HIS A 8 4.19 17.47 -9.96
N GLU A 9 3.12 17.12 -10.67
CA GLU A 9 2.37 15.87 -10.44
C GLU A 9 3.21 14.63 -10.76
N ARG A 10 4.00 14.67 -11.84
CA ARG A 10 4.87 13.55 -12.27
C ARG A 10 5.95 13.22 -11.23
N TRP A 11 6.48 14.20 -10.53
CA TRP A 11 7.54 13.97 -9.56
C TRP A 11 7.02 13.34 -8.26
N PHE A 12 5.81 13.71 -7.83
CA PHE A 12 5.12 13.04 -6.73
C PHE A 12 4.67 11.63 -7.10
N ASP A 13 4.27 11.41 -8.35
CA ASP A 13 3.96 10.08 -8.85
C ASP A 13 5.19 9.18 -8.87
N GLN A 14 6.31 9.63 -9.43
CA GLN A 14 7.57 8.88 -9.49
C GLN A 14 8.11 8.53 -8.09
N ARG A 15 8.00 9.45 -7.11
CA ARG A 15 8.36 9.17 -5.71
C ARG A 15 7.42 8.16 -5.07
N ARG A 16 6.12 8.21 -5.38
CA ARG A 16 5.12 7.22 -4.93
C ARG A 16 5.32 5.84 -5.57
N SER A 17 5.79 5.77 -6.82
CA SER A 17 6.18 4.52 -7.48
C SER A 17 7.46 3.90 -6.91
N ARG A 18 8.28 4.72 -6.23
CA ARG A 18 9.57 4.31 -5.63
C ARG A 18 9.49 3.95 -4.16
N GLN A 19 8.38 4.25 -3.48
CA GLN A 19 8.22 3.85 -2.09
C GLN A 19 7.93 2.35 -2.00
N PRO A 20 8.57 1.62 -1.08
CA PRO A 20 8.25 0.22 -0.84
C PRO A 20 6.76 0.04 -0.54
N VAL A 21 6.14 -0.98 -1.13
CA VAL A 21 4.71 -1.28 -0.93
C VAL A 21 4.36 -1.39 0.55
N ALA A 22 5.27 -1.93 1.37
CA ALA A 22 5.12 -2.06 2.81
C ALA A 22 4.93 -0.71 3.51
N SER A 23 5.78 0.28 3.21
CA SER A 23 5.69 1.61 3.81
C SER A 23 4.36 2.29 3.49
N ARG A 24 3.87 2.13 2.25
CA ARG A 24 2.59 2.72 1.83
C ARG A 24 1.40 2.04 2.50
N LEU A 25 1.42 0.71 2.57
CA LEU A 25 0.38 -0.07 3.28
C LEU A 25 0.30 0.29 4.75
N LEU A 26 1.43 0.31 5.45
CA LEU A 26 1.48 0.61 6.87
C LEU A 26 1.07 2.06 7.14
N SER A 27 1.51 3.00 6.30
CA SER A 27 1.10 4.40 6.41
C SER A 27 -0.41 4.58 6.22
N ALA A 28 -1.00 3.92 5.22
CA ALA A 28 -2.45 3.93 4.98
C ALA A 28 -3.22 3.30 6.15
N ALA A 29 -2.71 2.21 6.71
CA ALA A 29 -3.34 1.54 7.85
C ALA A 29 -3.31 2.40 9.13
N VAL A 30 -2.15 2.99 9.46
CA VAL A 30 -2.03 3.87 10.64
C VAL A 30 -2.94 5.09 10.54
N THR A 31 -3.11 5.65 9.34
CA THR A 31 -3.91 6.88 9.13
C THR A 31 -5.40 6.64 8.90
N SER A 32 -5.82 5.41 8.60
CA SER A 32 -7.22 5.09 8.30
C SER A 32 -7.71 3.83 9.01
N PRO A 33 -8.51 3.99 10.07
CA PRO A 33 -9.14 2.86 10.76
C PRO A 33 -10.03 2.03 9.83
N ARG A 34 -10.68 2.68 8.85
CA ARG A 34 -11.48 1.99 7.82
C ARG A 34 -10.59 1.10 6.95
N PHE A 35 -9.48 1.63 6.46
CA PHE A 35 -8.53 0.85 5.66
C PHE A 35 -7.95 -0.31 6.47
N THR A 36 -7.53 -0.06 7.71
CA THR A 36 -7.02 -1.11 8.62
C THR A 36 -8.02 -2.23 8.84
N ARG A 37 -9.29 -1.92 9.10
CA ARG A 37 -10.33 -2.95 9.24
C ARG A 37 -10.47 -3.79 7.98
N THR A 38 -10.47 -3.17 6.80
CA THR A 38 -10.51 -3.89 5.52
C THR A 38 -9.24 -4.71 5.29
N LEU A 39 -8.07 -4.15 5.62
CA LEU A 39 -6.78 -4.81 5.42
C LEU A 39 -6.64 -6.07 6.27
N LEU A 40 -7.03 -6.01 7.55
CA LEU A 40 -7.00 -7.16 8.46
C LEU A 40 -8.06 -8.21 8.10
N ALA A 41 -9.24 -7.78 7.66
CA ALA A 41 -10.31 -8.71 7.26
C ALA A 41 -10.05 -9.36 5.89
N THR A 42 -9.56 -8.59 4.91
CA THR A 42 -9.39 -9.04 3.53
C THR A 42 -8.29 -8.20 2.83
N PRO A 43 -7.01 -8.61 2.93
CA PRO A 43 -5.91 -7.81 2.40
C PRO A 43 -5.98 -7.58 0.88
N ALA A 44 -6.46 -8.58 0.13
CA ALA A 44 -6.65 -8.45 -1.32
C ALA A 44 -7.62 -7.31 -1.69
N LEU A 45 -8.73 -7.22 -0.96
CA LEU A 45 -9.73 -6.17 -1.16
C LEU A 45 -9.17 -4.79 -0.79
N ALA A 46 -8.36 -4.70 0.26
CA ALA A 46 -7.69 -3.45 0.63
C ALA A 46 -6.73 -2.95 -0.48
N LEU A 47 -6.02 -3.87 -1.15
CA LEU A 47 -5.14 -3.54 -2.28
C LEU A 47 -5.90 -3.09 -3.53
N GLU A 48 -7.12 -3.58 -3.74
CA GLU A 48 -8.00 -3.19 -4.85
C GLU A 48 -8.67 -1.84 -4.60
N LEU A 49 -9.25 -1.65 -3.41
CA LEU A 49 -9.89 -0.40 -3.03
C LEU A 49 -8.87 0.75 -2.91
N GLY A 50 -7.63 0.42 -2.56
CA GLY A 50 -6.56 1.41 -2.44
C GLY A 50 -6.75 2.35 -1.24
N TYR A 51 -5.96 3.43 -1.24
CA TYR A 51 -5.99 4.45 -0.21
C TYR A 51 -5.63 5.83 -0.77
N ALA A 52 -6.41 6.84 -0.37
CA ALA A 52 -6.29 8.25 -0.74
C ALA A 52 -6.22 8.49 -2.26
N ASP A 53 -5.03 8.40 -2.84
CA ASP A 53 -4.71 8.70 -4.24
C ASP A 53 -4.89 7.50 -5.18
N GLY A 54 -5.61 6.46 -4.76
CA GLY A 54 -5.94 5.30 -5.58
C GLY A 54 -5.26 4.00 -5.14
N PRO A 55 -5.15 3.01 -6.05
CA PRO A 55 -4.74 1.65 -5.71
C PRO A 55 -3.30 1.59 -5.20
N ILE A 56 -3.02 0.58 -4.36
CA ILE A 56 -1.67 0.31 -3.89
C ILE A 56 -0.87 -0.30 -5.04
N ASN A 57 0.17 0.41 -5.50
CA ASN A 57 1.06 -0.09 -6.54
C ASN A 57 1.92 -1.22 -5.98
N CYS A 58 1.74 -2.42 -6.54
CA CYS A 58 2.45 -3.63 -6.14
C CYS A 58 2.55 -4.57 -7.34
N THR A 59 3.64 -5.32 -7.40
CA THR A 59 3.83 -6.41 -8.35
C THR A 59 2.85 -7.56 -8.07
N VAL A 60 2.70 -8.47 -9.02
CA VAL A 60 1.83 -9.64 -8.86
C VAL A 60 2.27 -10.51 -7.68
N ASP A 61 3.58 -10.68 -7.49
CA ASP A 61 4.14 -11.49 -6.40
C ASP A 61 3.94 -10.83 -5.04
N GLU A 62 4.20 -9.52 -4.92
CA GLU A 62 3.92 -8.77 -3.70
C GLU A 62 2.42 -8.83 -3.36
N ARG A 63 1.53 -8.62 -4.34
CA ARG A 63 0.08 -8.70 -4.15
C ARG A 63 -0.34 -10.07 -3.63
N ARG A 64 0.21 -11.15 -4.19
CA ARG A 64 -0.06 -12.53 -3.73
C ARG A 64 0.44 -12.75 -2.31
N ALA A 65 1.66 -12.31 -2.00
CA ALA A 65 2.24 -12.42 -0.67
C ALA A 65 1.39 -11.67 0.37
N ILE A 66 1.02 -10.42 0.09
CA ILE A 66 0.18 -9.59 0.96
C ILE A 66 -1.23 -10.20 1.15
N ALA A 67 -1.85 -10.69 0.07
CA ALA A 67 -3.18 -11.32 0.13
C ALA A 67 -3.23 -12.58 1.02
N ALA A 68 -2.10 -13.28 1.14
CA ALA A 68 -1.95 -14.46 1.97
C ALA A 68 -1.74 -14.14 3.47
N VAL A 69 -1.41 -12.89 3.82
CA VAL A 69 -1.23 -12.49 5.21
C VAL A 69 -2.55 -12.63 5.98
N ARG A 70 -2.45 -13.16 7.20
CA ARG A 70 -3.53 -13.25 8.18
C ARG A 70 -3.00 -12.66 9.48
N ALA A 71 -3.72 -11.70 10.03
CA ALA A 71 -3.35 -10.98 11.23
C ALA A 71 -4.60 -10.38 11.88
N ASP A 72 -4.65 -10.38 13.20
CA ASP A 72 -5.77 -9.81 13.95
C ASP A 72 -5.47 -8.39 14.45
N SER A 73 -4.21 -7.96 14.29
CA SER A 73 -3.76 -6.61 14.62
C SER A 73 -2.81 -6.04 13.56
N LEU A 74 -2.70 -4.70 13.54
CA LEU A 74 -1.77 -4.02 12.64
C LEU A 74 -0.31 -4.36 12.95
N GLN A 75 0.02 -4.63 14.22
CA GLN A 75 1.37 -5.01 14.62
C GLN A 75 1.74 -6.39 14.06
N GLU A 76 0.87 -7.39 14.21
CA GLU A 76 1.06 -8.72 13.61
C GLU A 76 1.12 -8.64 12.10
N PHE A 77 0.27 -7.82 11.48
CA PHE A 77 0.30 -7.60 10.05
C PHE A 77 1.64 -7.05 9.60
N ALA A 78 2.19 -6.05 10.29
CA ALA A 78 3.50 -5.47 9.97
C ALA A 78 4.65 -6.49 10.08
N LEU A 79 4.62 -7.35 11.10
CA LEU A 79 5.60 -8.42 11.26
C LEU A 79 5.51 -9.47 10.14
N ALA A 80 4.30 -9.92 9.83
CA ALA A 80 4.09 -10.87 8.73
C ALA A 80 4.48 -10.26 7.38
N LEU A 81 4.16 -8.99 7.16
CA LEU A 81 4.51 -8.25 5.96
C LEU A 81 6.02 -8.16 5.75
N ALA A 82 6.79 -7.88 6.81
CA ALA A 82 8.25 -7.86 6.77
C ALA A 82 8.88 -9.23 6.49
N ALA A 83 8.19 -10.32 6.80
CA ALA A 83 8.66 -11.68 6.53
C ALA A 83 8.39 -12.12 5.08
N VAL A 84 7.31 -11.64 4.47
CA VAL A 84 6.88 -12.09 3.12
C VAL A 84 7.29 -11.14 1.99
N LEU A 85 7.59 -9.88 2.31
CA LEU A 85 8.11 -8.92 1.34
C LEU A 85 9.63 -8.82 1.50
N PRO A 86 10.39 -8.94 0.40
CA PRO A 86 11.83 -8.72 0.46
C PRO A 86 12.10 -7.26 0.82
N SER A 87 12.90 -7.04 1.86
CA SER A 87 13.55 -5.75 2.10
C SER A 87 14.54 -5.53 0.94
N ALA A 88 14.09 -4.81 -0.09
CA ALA A 88 14.94 -4.37 -1.20
C ALA A 88 16.00 -3.36 -0.73
#